data_AF-A0A7S4NJ99-F1
#
_entry.id   AF-A0A7S4NJ99-F1
#
_cell.length_a   1.000
_cell.length_b   1.000
_cell.length_c   1.000
_cell.angle_alpha   90.00
_cell.angle_beta   90.00
_cell.angle_gamma   90.00
#
_symmetry.space_group_name_H-M   'P 1'
#
loop_
_entity.id
_entity.type
_entity.pdbx_description
1 polymer ?
#
loop_
_entity_poly.entity_id
_entity_poly.type
_entity_poly.pdbx_seq_one_letter_code
_entity_poly.pdbx_strand_id
1 'polypeptide(L)'
;MNVEEVNFIGKMILDEVMELLATVMRPEVAKDALKTYIEESKDLPILATEDNSNLIAEQADAFVDIYYYCLNAAAKKGVNLSAIFDVVHAANMAKRDPKTGQFLKREDGKIIKPAGWQPPDVRKEIENQMANGSWQQQDKRDAHHVREFTIGAGQGSPDVPSVMSEEEVKFITKMIVDEVLELFATVHDATNAKNVLKGFVDASKDIPKIDAPEVDIIAEQADAF
;
A
#
# COMPACT_ATOMS: atom_id res chain seq x y z
N MET A 1 -6.18 -9.22 -15.94
CA MET A 1 -6.81 -9.83 -14.75
C MET A 1 -8.30 -9.93 -14.99
N ASN A 2 -8.92 -11.01 -14.52
CA ASN A 2 -10.38 -11.18 -14.53
C ASN A 2 -11.03 -10.55 -13.29
N VAL A 3 -12.36 -10.64 -13.18
CA VAL A 3 -13.15 -10.08 -12.06
C VAL A 3 -12.69 -10.61 -10.70
N GLU A 4 -12.42 -11.90 -10.57
CA GLU A 4 -12.03 -12.52 -9.28
C GLU A 4 -10.65 -12.03 -8.83
N GLU A 5 -9.70 -11.93 -9.75
CA GLU A 5 -8.34 -11.43 -9.50
C GLU A 5 -8.35 -9.95 -9.10
N VAL A 6 -9.11 -9.10 -9.81
CA VAL A 6 -9.26 -7.68 -9.48
C VAL A 6 -9.94 -7.50 -8.12
N ASN A 7 -11.01 -8.26 -7.85
CA ASN A 7 -11.69 -8.23 -6.56
C ASN A 7 -10.76 -8.61 -5.41
N PHE A 8 -9.95 -9.67 -5.59
CA PHE A 8 -8.99 -10.14 -4.60
C PHE A 8 -7.92 -9.08 -4.30
N ILE A 9 -7.30 -8.52 -5.33
CA ILE A 9 -6.26 -7.50 -5.18
C ILE A 9 -6.83 -6.20 -4.61
N GLY A 10 -7.99 -5.76 -5.07
CA GLY A 10 -8.67 -4.58 -4.53
C GLY A 10 -8.96 -4.70 -3.03
N LYS A 11 -9.42 -5.88 -2.60
CA LYS A 11 -9.60 -6.16 -1.17
C LYS A 11 -8.29 -6.04 -0.40
N MET A 12 -7.19 -6.62 -0.90
CA MET A 12 -5.89 -6.52 -0.23
C MET A 12 -5.44 -5.06 -0.11
N ILE A 13 -5.56 -4.27 -1.18
CA ILE A 13 -5.18 -2.85 -1.16
C ILE A 13 -6.05 -2.08 -0.14
N LEU A 14 -7.37 -2.33 -0.11
CA LEU A 14 -8.25 -1.67 0.87
C LEU A 14 -7.93 -2.06 2.32
N ASP A 15 -7.55 -3.31 2.58
CA ASP A 15 -7.12 -3.74 3.92
C ASP A 15 -5.89 -2.93 4.39
N GLU A 16 -4.88 -2.74 3.52
CA GLU A 16 -3.70 -1.91 3.82
C GLU A 16 -4.03 -0.42 3.96
N VAL A 17 -4.95 0.10 3.14
CA VAL A 17 -5.43 1.48 3.26
C VAL A 17 -6.14 1.72 4.60
N MET A 18 -6.90 0.74 5.07
CA MET A 18 -7.50 0.82 6.39
C MET A 18 -6.46 0.77 7.52
N GLU A 19 -5.40 -0.04 7.39
CA GLU A 19 -4.29 -0.02 8.35
C GLU A 19 -3.63 1.36 8.40
N LEU A 20 -3.43 1.99 7.24
CA LEU A 20 -2.93 3.35 7.15
C LEU A 20 -3.89 4.35 7.85
N LEU A 21 -5.20 4.27 7.61
CA LEU A 21 -6.17 5.13 8.31
C LEU A 21 -6.17 4.91 9.82
N ALA A 22 -6.01 3.65 10.28
CA ALA A 22 -5.98 3.30 11.70
C ALA A 22 -4.80 3.92 12.47
N THR A 23 -3.77 4.40 11.76
CA THR A 23 -2.67 5.18 12.37
C THR A 23 -3.12 6.53 12.91
N VAL A 24 -4.21 7.11 12.37
CA VAL A 24 -4.69 8.45 12.72
C VAL A 24 -6.10 8.45 13.29
N MET A 25 -6.93 7.46 12.99
CA MET A 25 -8.33 7.40 13.44
C MET A 25 -8.75 6.01 13.95
N ARG A 26 -9.88 5.95 14.66
CA ARG A 26 -10.45 4.70 15.17
C ARG A 26 -11.09 3.88 14.04
N PRO A 27 -11.13 2.53 14.15
CA PRO A 27 -11.60 1.64 13.08
C PRO A 27 -12.96 2.01 12.49
N GLU A 28 -13.93 2.35 13.34
CA GLU A 28 -15.30 2.66 12.92
C GLU A 28 -15.33 3.95 12.08
N VAL A 29 -14.53 4.94 12.48
CA VAL A 29 -14.38 6.21 11.75
C VAL A 29 -13.61 5.98 10.45
N ALA A 30 -12.60 5.11 10.44
CA ALA A 30 -11.85 4.75 9.23
C ALA A 30 -12.75 4.08 8.19
N LYS A 31 -13.57 3.11 8.61
CA LYS A 31 -14.53 2.43 7.73
C LYS A 31 -15.55 3.39 7.14
N ASP A 32 -16.13 4.28 7.94
CA ASP A 32 -17.10 5.26 7.46
C ASP A 32 -16.47 6.30 6.52
N ALA A 33 -15.23 6.74 6.80
CA ALA A 33 -14.48 7.61 5.91
C ALA A 33 -14.21 6.91 4.56
N LEU A 34 -13.76 5.65 4.58
CA LEU A 34 -13.44 4.91 3.37
C LEU A 34 -14.68 4.66 2.50
N LYS A 35 -15.83 4.30 3.11
CA LYS A 35 -17.11 4.20 2.39
C LYS A 35 -17.53 5.54 1.78
N THR A 36 -17.32 6.64 2.51
CA THR A 36 -17.59 8.00 1.99
C THR A 36 -16.71 8.30 0.78
N TYR A 37 -15.42 8.00 0.85
CA TYR A 37 -14.51 8.20 -0.27
C TYR A 37 -14.94 7.41 -1.50
N ILE A 38 -15.26 6.12 -1.35
CA ILE A 38 -15.75 5.28 -2.44
C ILE A 38 -17.03 5.85 -3.06
N GLU A 39 -17.96 6.36 -2.23
CA GLU A 39 -19.22 6.92 -2.71
C GLU A 39 -19.01 8.23 -3.49
N GLU A 40 -18.16 9.11 -2.97
CA GLU A 40 -17.84 10.42 -3.56
C GLU A 40 -16.89 10.37 -4.76
N SER A 41 -16.19 9.25 -4.96
CA SER A 41 -15.37 9.02 -6.15
C SER A 41 -16.21 9.09 -7.43
N LYS A 42 -15.56 9.48 -8.53
CA LYS A 42 -16.22 9.63 -9.83
C LYS A 42 -16.80 8.30 -10.29
N ASP A 43 -17.95 8.35 -10.96
CA ASP A 43 -18.47 7.19 -11.67
C ASP A 43 -17.64 6.98 -12.95
N LEU A 44 -16.90 5.89 -12.98
CA LEU A 44 -16.06 5.53 -14.11
C LEU A 44 -16.82 4.57 -15.04
N PRO A 45 -16.83 4.82 -16.36
CA PRO A 45 -17.43 3.89 -17.30
C PRO A 45 -16.63 2.58 -17.28
N ILE A 46 -17.33 1.45 -17.41
CA ILE A 46 -16.65 0.16 -17.60
C ILE A 46 -15.80 0.21 -18.87
N LEU A 47 -14.55 -0.27 -18.78
CA LEU A 47 -13.67 -0.44 -19.92
C LEU A 47 -14.17 -1.62 -20.77
N ALA A 48 -15.10 -1.36 -21.68
CA ALA A 48 -15.55 -2.33 -22.65
C ALA A 48 -14.53 -2.43 -23.81
N THR A 49 -13.48 -3.22 -23.63
CA THR A 49 -12.49 -3.50 -24.69
C THR A 49 -12.30 -5.00 -24.91
N GLU A 50 -12.25 -5.42 -26.17
CA GLU A 50 -11.83 -6.77 -26.58
C GLU A 50 -10.30 -6.85 -26.82
N ASP A 51 -9.60 -5.72 -26.77
CA ASP A 51 -8.15 -5.67 -26.89
C ASP A 51 -7.48 -5.93 -25.53
N ASN A 52 -6.95 -7.14 -25.40
CA ASN A 52 -6.20 -7.56 -24.21
C ASN A 52 -5.01 -6.63 -23.91
N SER A 53 -4.36 -6.05 -24.93
CA SER A 53 -3.20 -5.17 -24.71
C SER A 53 -3.65 -3.89 -24.01
N ASN A 54 -4.78 -3.32 -24.43
CA ASN A 54 -5.36 -2.15 -23.78
C ASN A 54 -5.80 -2.49 -22.35
N LEU A 55 -6.50 -3.61 -22.14
CA LEU A 55 -6.91 -4.02 -20.80
C LEU A 55 -5.71 -4.19 -19.85
N ILE A 56 -4.60 -4.79 -20.33
CA ILE A 56 -3.37 -4.94 -19.54
C ILE A 56 -2.76 -3.57 -19.22
N ALA A 57 -2.72 -2.65 -20.20
CA ALA A 57 -2.16 -1.32 -20.01
C ALA A 57 -2.93 -0.55 -18.93
N GLU A 58 -4.26 -0.51 -19.01
CA GLU A 58 -5.12 0.19 -18.04
C GLU A 58 -5.00 -0.40 -16.63
N GLN A 59 -4.91 -1.73 -16.51
CA GLN A 59 -4.68 -2.37 -15.21
C GLN A 59 -3.27 -2.07 -14.64
N ALA A 60 -2.26 -1.96 -15.49
CA ALA A 60 -0.91 -1.59 -15.08
C ALA A 60 -0.81 -0.10 -14.68
N ASP A 61 -1.57 0.77 -15.36
CA ASP A 61 -1.66 2.20 -15.09
C ASP A 61 -2.19 2.45 -13.67
N ALA A 62 -3.34 1.85 -13.35
CA ALA A 62 -3.91 1.94 -11.99
C ALA A 62 -2.95 1.43 -10.90
N PHE A 63 -2.18 0.37 -11.17
CA PHE A 63 -1.18 -0.10 -10.21
C PHE A 63 0.00 0.86 -10.04
N VAL A 64 0.51 1.41 -11.13
CA VAL A 64 1.66 2.32 -11.05
C VAL A 64 1.26 3.64 -10.40
N ASP A 65 0.04 4.13 -10.59
CA ASP A 65 -0.44 5.37 -9.95
C ASP A 65 -0.60 5.21 -8.44
N ILE A 66 -1.16 4.09 -7.96
CA ILE A 66 -1.17 3.76 -6.52
C ILE A 66 0.27 3.75 -5.97
N TYR A 67 1.19 3.08 -6.67
CA TYR A 67 2.58 3.00 -6.25
C TYR A 67 3.25 4.38 -6.22
N TYR A 68 3.04 5.19 -7.26
CA TYR A 68 3.63 6.51 -7.40
C TYR A 68 3.12 7.47 -6.33
N TYR A 69 1.82 7.45 -6.01
CA TYR A 69 1.26 8.27 -4.94
C TYR A 69 1.82 7.90 -3.57
N CYS A 70 2.00 6.59 -3.29
CA CYS A 70 2.67 6.14 -2.07
C CYS A 70 4.12 6.66 -1.98
N LEU A 71 4.88 6.56 -3.07
CA LEU A 71 6.24 7.10 -3.15
C LEU A 71 6.27 8.63 -2.95
N ASN A 72 5.34 9.36 -3.56
CA ASN A 72 5.26 10.81 -3.46
C ASN A 72 4.89 11.26 -2.04
N ALA A 73 3.89 10.62 -1.43
CA ALA A 73 3.50 10.89 -0.05
C ALA A 73 4.67 10.66 0.92
N ALA A 74 5.40 9.55 0.76
CA ALA A 74 6.60 9.25 1.53
C ALA A 74 7.72 10.29 1.29
N ALA A 75 7.99 10.65 0.04
CA ALA A 75 9.02 11.63 -0.32
C ALA A 75 8.75 13.02 0.26
N LYS A 76 7.49 13.47 0.28
CA LYS A 76 7.07 14.73 0.93
C LYS A 76 7.27 14.72 2.44
N LYS A 77 7.39 13.53 3.03
CA LYS A 77 7.70 13.31 4.45
C LYS A 77 9.15 12.98 4.73
N GLY A 78 10.01 13.02 3.72
CA GLY A 78 11.41 12.69 3.87
C GLY A 78 11.62 11.21 4.19
N VAL A 79 10.71 10.32 3.77
CA VAL A 79 10.86 8.87 3.95
C VAL A 79 11.28 8.25 2.63
N ASN A 80 12.41 7.54 2.63
CA ASN A 80 12.83 6.73 1.49
C ASN A 80 12.13 5.37 1.54
N LEU A 81 11.00 5.28 0.83
CA LEU A 81 10.18 4.07 0.79
C LEU A 81 10.87 2.88 0.08
N SER A 82 11.83 3.14 -0.82
CA SER A 82 12.62 2.06 -1.44
C SER A 82 13.53 1.37 -0.43
N ALA A 83 14.07 2.09 0.56
CA ALA A 83 14.84 1.47 1.64
C ALA A 83 13.95 0.66 2.60
N ILE A 84 12.74 1.15 2.88
CA ILE A 84 11.74 0.40 3.66
C ILE A 84 11.33 -0.89 2.94
N PHE A 85 11.13 -0.82 1.62
CA PHE A 85 10.87 -1.99 0.80
C PHE A 85 11.97 -3.04 0.92
N ASP A 86 13.26 -2.66 0.95
CA ASP A 86 14.35 -3.63 1.10
C ASP A 86 14.26 -4.40 2.42
N VAL A 87 13.92 -3.72 3.52
CA VAL A 87 13.79 -4.34 4.84
C VAL A 87 12.68 -5.39 4.82
N VAL A 88 11.52 -5.03 4.26
CA VAL A 88 10.38 -5.94 4.10
C VAL A 88 10.71 -7.08 3.14
N HIS A 89 11.34 -6.78 2.01
CA HIS A 89 11.75 -7.78 1.02
C HIS A 89 12.76 -8.76 1.60
N ALA A 90 13.77 -8.29 2.35
CA ALA A 90 14.75 -9.14 3.02
C ALA A 90 14.08 -10.10 4.00
N ALA A 91 13.12 -9.63 4.79
CA ALA A 91 12.35 -10.49 5.69
C ALA A 91 11.51 -11.52 4.92
N ASN A 92 10.85 -11.12 3.82
CA ASN A 92 10.12 -12.05 2.95
C ASN A 92 11.03 -13.11 2.34
N MET A 93 12.23 -12.72 1.88
CA MET A 93 13.22 -13.64 1.33
C MET A 93 13.80 -14.59 2.38
N ALA A 94 13.89 -14.15 3.64
CA ALA A 94 14.28 -14.99 4.76
C ALA A 94 13.24 -16.06 5.13
N LYS A 95 12.03 -16.03 4.54
CA LYS A 95 11.06 -17.12 4.66
C LYS A 95 11.45 -18.39 3.87
N ARG A 96 12.52 -18.35 3.08
CA ARG A 96 13.07 -19.56 2.45
C ARG A 96 13.52 -20.52 3.55
N ASP A 97 13.06 -21.76 3.46
CA ASP A 97 13.48 -22.80 4.37
C ASP A 97 15.00 -23.02 4.23
N PRO A 98 15.77 -22.92 5.33
CA PRO A 98 17.23 -22.96 5.26
C PRO A 98 17.77 -24.35 4.91
N LYS A 99 16.96 -25.41 5.00
CA LYS A 99 17.38 -26.78 4.67
C LYS A 99 17.21 -27.09 3.18
N THR A 100 16.14 -26.57 2.57
CA THR A 100 15.74 -26.89 1.20
C THR A 100 15.97 -25.75 0.21
N GLY A 101 16.11 -24.50 0.70
CA GLY A 101 16.18 -23.28 -0.12
C GLY A 101 14.84 -22.87 -0.74
N GLN A 102 13.75 -23.57 -0.43
CA GLN A 102 12.43 -23.36 -1.02
C GLN A 102 11.52 -22.58 -0.08
N PHE A 103 10.52 -21.91 -0.63
CA PHE A 103 9.40 -21.39 0.17
C PHE A 103 8.40 -22.52 0.41
N LEU A 104 8.23 -22.91 1.67
CA LEU A 104 7.22 -23.88 2.06
C LEU A 104 5.87 -23.18 2.17
N LYS A 105 4.80 -23.83 1.69
CA LYS A 105 3.43 -23.30 1.75
C LYS A 105 2.57 -24.19 2.63
N ARG A 106 1.63 -23.58 3.34
CA ARG A 106 0.52 -24.27 4.01
C ARG A 106 -0.52 -24.74 2.99
N GLU A 107 -1.50 -25.52 3.46
CA GLU A 107 -2.62 -25.98 2.63
C GLU A 107 -3.45 -24.84 2.04
N ASP A 108 -3.53 -23.70 2.75
CA ASP A 108 -4.20 -22.49 2.29
C ASP A 108 -3.34 -21.60 1.37
N GLY A 109 -2.15 -22.06 1.00
CA GLY A 109 -1.23 -21.34 0.10
C GLY A 109 -0.28 -20.37 0.79
N LYS A 110 -0.49 -20.03 2.07
CA LYS A 110 0.37 -19.07 2.79
C LYS A 110 1.78 -19.59 2.98
N ILE A 111 2.77 -18.70 2.84
CA ILE A 111 4.18 -19.02 3.05
C ILE A 111 4.46 -19.28 4.54
N ILE A 112 5.12 -20.39 4.83
CA ILE A 112 5.52 -20.78 6.19
C ILE A 112 6.81 -20.05 6.57
N LYS A 113 6.79 -19.42 7.75
CA LYS A 113 7.96 -18.78 8.37
C LYS A 113 8.84 -19.88 9.00
N PRO A 114 10.13 -20.01 8.64
CA PRO A 114 11.01 -21.03 9.23
C PRO A 114 11.32 -20.71 10.70
N ALA A 115 11.77 -21.72 11.46
CA ALA A 115 12.15 -21.53 12.86
C ALA A 115 13.27 -20.48 13.00
N GLY A 116 13.07 -19.51 13.89
CA GLY A 116 14.01 -18.41 14.12
C GLY A 116 13.88 -17.23 13.15
N TRP A 117 12.97 -17.28 12.18
CA TRP A 117 12.64 -16.13 11.33
C TRP A 117 12.24 -14.91 12.16
N GLN A 118 12.65 -13.73 11.72
CA GLN A 118 12.35 -12.44 12.36
C GLN A 118 11.53 -11.57 11.41
N PRO A 119 10.55 -10.80 11.93
CA PRO A 119 9.82 -9.81 11.13
C PRO A 119 10.74 -8.67 10.65
N PRO A 120 10.36 -7.95 9.59
CA PRO A 120 11.08 -6.75 9.18
C PRO A 120 11.03 -5.68 10.27
N ASP A 121 12.17 -5.03 10.52
CA ASP A 121 12.27 -3.94 11.50
C ASP A 121 12.20 -2.58 10.78
N VAL A 122 10.99 -2.20 10.39
CA VAL A 122 10.71 -0.93 9.70
C VAL A 122 11.05 0.27 10.58
N ARG A 123 10.77 0.17 11.89
CA ARG A 123 11.07 1.22 12.85
C ARG A 123 12.56 1.54 12.90
N LYS A 124 13.42 0.52 12.98
CA LYS A 124 14.87 0.71 12.97
C LYS A 124 15.37 1.39 11.71
N GLU A 125 14.78 1.07 10.56
CA GLU A 125 15.13 1.76 9.31
C GLU A 125 14.67 3.23 9.32
N ILE A 126 13.48 3.53 9.86
CA ILE A 126 13.06 4.93 10.07
C ILE A 126 14.02 5.66 11.02
N GLU A 127 14.42 5.05 12.13
CA GLU A 127 15.40 5.62 13.07
C GLU A 127 16.76 5.87 12.40
N ASN A 128 17.19 4.96 11.52
CA ASN A 128 18.39 5.14 10.70
C ASN A 128 18.26 6.33 9.73
N GLN A 129 17.13 6.46 9.03
CA GLN A 129 16.86 7.61 8.15
C GLN A 129 16.79 8.93 8.92
N MET A 130 16.23 8.93 10.14
CA MET A 130 16.23 10.12 11.02
C MET A 130 17.64 10.53 11.46
N ALA A 131 18.52 9.57 11.75
CA ALA A 131 19.87 9.85 12.24
C ALA A 131 20.85 10.24 11.10
N ASN A 132 20.72 9.60 9.94
CA ASN A 132 21.72 9.66 8.87
C ASN A 132 21.22 10.35 7.59
N GLY A 133 19.94 10.72 7.53
CA GLY A 133 19.27 11.22 6.34
C GLY A 133 18.76 10.11 5.42
N SER A 134 17.63 10.36 4.75
CA SER A 134 16.90 9.36 3.97
C SER A 134 17.45 9.15 2.55
N TRP A 135 18.18 10.13 2.02
CA TRP A 135 18.52 10.24 0.60
C TRP A 135 20.03 10.08 0.36
N GLN A 136 20.54 8.88 0.63
CA GLN A 136 21.95 8.57 0.42
C GLN A 136 22.30 8.61 -1.09
N GLN A 137 23.38 9.32 -1.44
CA GLN A 137 23.71 9.78 -2.82
C GLN A 137 23.82 8.70 -3.91
N GLN A 138 23.85 7.41 -3.57
CA GLN A 138 24.04 6.31 -4.54
C GLN A 138 22.75 5.55 -4.87
N ASP A 139 21.64 5.86 -4.21
CA ASP A 139 20.38 5.19 -4.47
C ASP A 139 19.63 5.89 -5.63
N LYS A 140 19.41 5.17 -6.74
CA LYS A 140 18.70 5.65 -7.94
C LYS A 140 17.41 4.88 -8.19
N ARG A 141 16.78 4.41 -7.12
CA ARG A 141 15.51 3.67 -7.21
C ARG A 141 14.32 4.61 -7.24
N ASP A 142 13.14 4.02 -7.35
CA ASP A 142 11.89 4.73 -7.62
C ASP A 142 11.61 5.86 -6.62
N ALA A 143 11.91 5.69 -5.33
CA ALA A 143 11.75 6.78 -4.35
C ALA A 143 12.63 8.01 -4.66
N HIS A 144 13.84 7.82 -5.21
CA HIS A 144 14.69 8.94 -5.63
C HIS A 144 14.15 9.63 -6.89
N HIS A 145 13.65 8.86 -7.86
CA HIS A 145 13.02 9.43 -9.06
C HIS A 145 11.77 10.25 -8.72
N VAL A 146 10.91 9.72 -7.84
CA VAL A 146 9.72 10.44 -7.40
C VAL A 146 10.08 11.65 -6.56
N ARG A 147 11.11 11.58 -5.71
CA ARG A 147 11.63 12.74 -4.98
C ARG A 147 12.14 13.83 -5.92
N GLU A 148 12.91 13.47 -6.94
CA GLU A 148 13.40 14.41 -7.95
C GLU A 148 12.25 15.18 -8.59
N PHE A 149 11.21 14.46 -9.04
CA PHE A 149 10.00 15.08 -9.57
C PHE A 149 9.29 15.96 -8.54
N THR A 150 9.15 15.48 -7.29
CA THR A 150 8.48 16.21 -6.19
C THR A 150 9.14 17.57 -5.94
N ILE A 151 10.47 17.59 -5.86
CA ILE A 151 11.27 18.83 -5.70
C ILE A 151 11.16 19.69 -6.96
N GLY A 152 11.28 19.09 -8.15
CA GLY A 152 11.19 19.79 -9.43
C GLY A 152 9.82 20.45 -9.67
N ALA A 153 8.75 19.87 -9.12
CA ALA A 153 7.40 20.42 -9.12
C ALA A 153 7.17 21.51 -8.06
N GLY A 154 8.20 21.91 -7.30
CA GLY A 154 8.14 22.96 -6.29
C GLY A 154 7.55 22.52 -4.95
N GLN A 155 7.43 21.20 -4.70
CA GLN A 155 6.99 20.66 -3.41
C GLN A 155 8.19 20.39 -2.49
N GLY A 156 7.95 20.43 -1.18
CA GLY A 156 8.97 20.11 -0.18
C GLY A 156 9.23 18.60 -0.08
N SER A 157 10.50 18.22 0.06
CA SER A 157 10.93 16.87 0.43
C SER A 157 12.05 16.96 1.46
N PRO A 158 11.74 16.83 2.77
CA PRO A 158 12.72 16.89 3.84
C PRO A 158 13.81 15.83 3.69
N ASP A 159 14.99 16.07 4.25
CA ASP A 159 16.09 15.09 4.24
C ASP A 159 15.98 14.01 5.31
N VAL A 160 15.06 14.17 6.27
CA VAL A 160 14.78 13.21 7.34
C VAL A 160 13.27 12.97 7.48
N PRO A 161 12.84 11.80 8.00
CA PRO A 161 11.43 11.48 8.18
C PRO A 161 10.67 12.44 9.09
N SER A 162 9.39 12.63 8.78
CA SER A 162 8.41 13.34 9.61
C SER A 162 7.05 12.64 9.55
N VAL A 163 6.24 12.83 10.58
CA VAL A 163 4.91 12.21 10.69
C VAL A 163 3.92 12.87 9.71
N MET A 164 3.04 12.08 9.10
CA MET A 164 1.88 12.59 8.35
C MET A 164 0.79 13.09 9.29
N SER A 165 0.15 14.21 8.97
CA SER A 165 -1.06 14.64 9.66
C SER A 165 -2.26 13.76 9.27
N GLU A 166 -3.34 13.85 10.06
CA GLU A 166 -4.59 13.15 9.75
C GLU A 166 -5.13 13.57 8.36
N GLU A 167 -5.05 14.85 8.00
CA GLU A 167 -5.48 15.35 6.69
C GLU A 167 -4.64 14.80 5.55
N GLU A 168 -3.33 14.67 5.74
CA GLU A 168 -2.44 14.10 4.72
C GLU A 168 -2.71 12.61 4.52
N VAL A 169 -2.94 11.86 5.60
CA VAL A 169 -3.33 10.44 5.54
C VAL A 169 -4.68 10.28 4.83
N LYS A 170 -5.67 11.12 5.14
CA LYS A 170 -6.97 11.12 4.44
C LYS A 170 -6.82 11.44 2.95
N PHE A 171 -5.97 12.41 2.61
CA PHE A 171 -5.74 12.83 1.24
C PHE A 171 -5.13 11.69 0.40
N ILE A 172 -4.04 11.07 0.85
CA ILE A 172 -3.41 9.95 0.13
C ILE A 172 -4.35 8.74 0.04
N THR A 173 -5.12 8.47 1.10
CA THR A 173 -6.13 7.40 1.11
C THR A 173 -7.17 7.63 0.01
N LYS A 174 -7.69 8.86 -0.12
CA LYS A 174 -8.65 9.16 -1.18
C LYS A 174 -8.04 8.94 -2.57
N MET A 175 -6.80 9.36 -2.79
CA MET A 175 -6.13 9.15 -4.08
C MET A 175 -6.00 7.66 -4.40
N ILE A 176 -5.54 6.84 -3.45
CA ILE A 176 -5.43 5.39 -3.64
C ILE A 176 -6.80 4.76 -3.95
N VAL A 177 -7.87 5.19 -3.26
CA VAL A 177 -9.24 4.69 -3.51
C VAL A 177 -9.72 5.03 -4.92
N ASP A 178 -9.44 6.24 -5.40
CA ASP A 178 -9.78 6.64 -6.77
C ASP A 178 -9.09 5.69 -7.79
N GLU A 179 -7.80 5.37 -7.61
CA GLU A 179 -7.08 4.46 -8.51
C GLU A 179 -7.51 2.98 -8.38
N VAL A 180 -7.91 2.55 -7.18
CA VAL A 180 -8.54 1.22 -7.01
C VAL A 180 -9.86 1.16 -7.77
N LEU A 181 -10.63 2.25 -7.83
CA LEU A 181 -11.83 2.33 -8.65
C LEU A 181 -11.50 2.30 -10.15
N GLU A 182 -10.41 2.91 -10.59
CA GLU A 182 -9.93 2.80 -11.98
C GLU A 182 -9.60 1.36 -12.33
N LEU A 183 -8.90 0.64 -11.44
CA LEU A 183 -8.66 -0.79 -11.61
C LEU A 183 -9.98 -1.58 -11.71
N PHE A 184 -10.98 -1.25 -10.88
CA PHE A 184 -12.28 -1.93 -10.89
C PHE A 184 -13.10 -1.62 -12.15
N ALA A 185 -12.98 -0.42 -12.69
CA ALA A 185 -13.63 -0.04 -13.94
C ALA A 185 -13.17 -0.91 -15.13
N THR A 186 -12.04 -1.60 -15.01
CA THR A 186 -11.58 -2.56 -16.02
C THR A 186 -12.44 -3.83 -16.11
N VAL A 187 -13.24 -4.12 -15.08
CA VAL A 187 -14.02 -5.38 -14.98
C VAL A 187 -15.45 -5.19 -14.45
N HIS A 188 -15.78 -4.02 -13.90
CA HIS A 188 -17.09 -3.68 -13.32
C HIS A 188 -17.59 -2.34 -13.88
N ASP A 189 -18.91 -2.17 -13.93
CA ASP A 189 -19.49 -0.83 -14.03
C ASP A 189 -19.35 -0.06 -12.71
N ALA A 190 -19.46 1.27 -12.75
CA ALA A 190 -19.31 2.15 -11.59
C ALA A 190 -20.17 1.73 -10.37
N THR A 191 -21.42 1.33 -10.61
CA THR A 191 -22.36 1.00 -9.52
C THR A 191 -21.88 -0.28 -8.83
N ASN A 192 -21.54 -1.31 -9.63
CA ASN A 192 -21.07 -2.57 -9.09
C ASN A 192 -19.70 -2.42 -8.42
N ALA A 193 -18.77 -1.66 -9.01
CA ALA A 193 -17.46 -1.38 -8.43
C ALA A 193 -17.56 -0.79 -7.02
N LYS A 194 -18.33 0.30 -6.87
CA LYS A 194 -18.56 0.94 -5.56
C LYS A 194 -19.21 0.00 -4.54
N ASN A 195 -20.19 -0.79 -4.96
CA ASN A 195 -20.86 -1.73 -4.06
C ASN A 195 -19.95 -2.85 -3.58
N VAL A 196 -19.12 -3.42 -4.46
CA VAL A 196 -18.15 -4.45 -4.10
C VAL A 196 -17.11 -3.89 -3.11
N LEU A 197 -16.53 -2.72 -3.40
CA LEU A 197 -15.56 -2.10 -2.51
C LEU A 197 -16.15 -1.78 -1.13
N LYS A 198 -17.35 -1.18 -1.06
CA LYS A 198 -18.05 -0.94 0.22
C LYS A 198 -18.29 -2.25 0.99
N GLY A 199 -18.66 -3.32 0.29
CA GLY A 199 -18.81 -4.66 0.88
C GLY A 199 -17.50 -5.20 1.47
N PHE A 200 -16.35 -4.93 0.85
CA PHE A 200 -15.05 -5.28 1.43
C PHE A 200 -14.75 -4.48 2.70
N VAL A 201 -15.06 -3.18 2.72
CA VAL A 201 -14.89 -2.33 3.91
C VAL A 201 -15.78 -2.81 5.07
N ASP A 202 -17.00 -3.26 4.79
CA ASP A 202 -17.89 -3.81 5.82
C ASP A 202 -17.40 -5.18 6.34
N ALA A 203 -16.86 -6.02 5.46
CA ALA A 203 -16.35 -7.36 5.79
C ALA A 203 -14.96 -7.37 6.45
N SER A 204 -14.27 -6.23 6.44
CA SER A 204 -12.91 -6.13 6.95
C SER A 204 -12.89 -6.14 8.48
N LYS A 205 -11.76 -6.56 9.05
CA LYS A 205 -11.61 -6.61 10.51
C LYS A 205 -11.53 -5.21 11.09
N ASP A 206 -12.07 -5.02 12.29
CA ASP A 206 -11.85 -3.77 13.03
C ASP A 206 -10.39 -3.73 13.47
N ILE A 207 -9.61 -2.85 12.86
CA ILE A 207 -8.21 -2.61 13.20
C ILE A 207 -8.18 -1.54 14.30
N PRO A 208 -7.82 -1.88 15.55
CA PRO A 208 -7.79 -0.90 16.63
C PRO A 208 -6.87 0.27 16.27
N LYS A 209 -7.20 1.47 16.74
CA LYS A 209 -6.32 2.63 16.57
C LYS A 209 -4.95 2.29 17.14
N ILE A 210 -3.89 2.56 16.36
CA ILE A 210 -2.53 2.31 16.81
C ILE A 210 -2.13 3.41 17.81
N ASP A 211 -2.42 3.17 19.09
CA ASP A 211 -1.88 3.96 20.20
C ASP A 211 -0.44 3.44 20.49
N ALA A 212 0.61 4.17 20.10
CA ALA A 212 2.00 3.75 20.34
C ALA A 212 2.30 3.57 21.87
N PRO A 213 3.24 2.68 22.31
CA PRO A 213 4.36 2.10 21.57
C PRO A 213 4.61 0.59 21.87
N GLU A 214 3.65 -0.32 21.73
CA GLU A 214 3.90 -1.74 22.06
C GLU A 214 3.54 -2.78 21.00
N VAL A 215 2.94 -2.41 19.86
CA VAL A 215 2.61 -3.39 18.83
C VAL A 215 3.00 -2.88 17.44
N ASP A 216 4.10 -3.40 16.92
CA ASP A 216 4.44 -3.32 15.49
C ASP A 216 3.47 -4.23 14.70
N ILE A 217 2.18 -3.87 14.67
CA ILE A 217 1.15 -4.59 13.90
C ILE A 217 1.55 -4.64 12.42
N ILE A 218 2.19 -3.57 11.94
CA ILE A 218 2.68 -3.41 10.56
C ILE A 218 3.82 -4.40 10.25
N ALA A 219 4.66 -4.76 11.23
CA ALA A 219 5.79 -5.67 11.00
C ALA A 219 5.40 -7.16 10.99
N GLU A 220 4.30 -7.54 11.64
CA GLU A 220 3.87 -8.95 11.68
C GLU A 220 3.34 -9.46 10.33
N GLN A 221 2.89 -8.54 9.47
CA GLN A 221 2.08 -8.79 8.28
C GLN A 221 2.82 -8.69 6.95
N ALA A 222 4.16 -8.79 6.93
CA ALA A 222 4.88 -9.04 5.69
C ALA A 222 4.56 -10.46 5.18
N ASP A 223 3.31 -10.75 4.84
CA ASP A 223 2.82 -11.96 4.23
C ASP A 223 2.54 -11.63 2.76
N ALA A 224 3.60 -11.67 1.96
CA ALA A 224 3.39 -11.88 0.55
C ALA A 224 2.68 -13.24 0.38
N PHE A 225 1.48 -13.20 -0.19
CA PHE A 225 0.63 -14.33 -0.62
C PHE A 225 -0.23 -15.01 0.47
#